data_AF-A0A833PMV7-F1
#
_entry.id   AF-A0A833PMV7-F1
#
_cell.length_a   1.000
_cell.length_b   1.000
_cell.length_c   1.000
_cell.angle_alpha   90.00
_cell.angle_beta   90.00
_cell.angle_gamma   90.00
#
_symmetry.space_group_name_H-M   'P 1'
#
loop_
_entity.id
_entity.type
_entity.pdbx_description
1 polymer ?
#
loop_
_entity_poly.entity_id
_entity_poly.type
_entity_poly.pdbx_seq_one_letter_code
_entity_poly.pdbx_strand_id
1 'polypeptide(L)'
;MHSRNGIFNDGRGVKSYAHVVFSTGSGTTGANAAWLNSHVMVYGDGQPGTSLPKPVVSVDVAGHEMSHGVTEATANLNYSGDAGGLNESTSDIFGTLVKYYANNPNDPGNYVIGARVVSGGLRKMYKQDLDGRSFSCYPSGGFSWSNPRHDPHFTSGVGNRLFYLLAEGPTVPSTDTGLTKAQLVCNGDTTFSGVGREKAGKIWYRTLTVYLNANSSYPNARRASIQAANDLYGANSAESTAVARAWSAVGVN
;
A
#
# COMPACT_ATOMS: atom_id res chain seq x y z
N MET A 1 -16.52 -7.21 3.98
CA MET A 1 -16.02 -6.29 2.93
C MET A 1 -15.74 -7.03 1.62
N HIS A 2 -14.94 -8.11 1.62
CA HIS A 2 -14.52 -8.81 0.39
C HIS A 2 -14.96 -10.28 0.26
N SER A 3 -15.76 -10.80 1.20
CA SER A 3 -16.17 -12.22 1.22
C SER A 3 -15.02 -13.24 1.19
N ARG A 4 -13.82 -12.84 1.67
CA ARG A 4 -12.68 -13.73 1.91
C ARG A 4 -12.71 -14.25 3.34
N ASN A 5 -12.52 -15.56 3.53
CA ASN A 5 -12.46 -16.17 4.85
C ASN A 5 -11.03 -16.62 5.22
N GLY A 6 -10.30 -15.80 5.98
CA GLY A 6 -8.89 -16.05 6.30
C GLY A 6 -7.91 -15.67 5.17
N ILE A 7 -6.61 -15.75 5.44
CA ILE A 7 -5.56 -15.35 4.49
C ILE A 7 -5.59 -16.24 3.23
N PHE A 8 -5.83 -17.55 3.36
CA PHE A 8 -5.85 -18.50 2.25
C PHE A 8 -7.26 -18.83 1.74
N ASN A 9 -8.27 -18.07 2.20
CA ASN A 9 -9.68 -18.31 1.88
C ASN A 9 -10.22 -19.68 2.34
N ASP A 10 -9.63 -20.26 3.39
CA ASP A 10 -9.96 -21.58 3.94
C ASP A 10 -10.58 -21.52 5.34
N GLY A 11 -10.81 -20.31 5.86
CA GLY A 11 -11.33 -20.05 7.20
C GLY A 11 -10.35 -20.29 8.33
N ARG A 12 -9.07 -20.53 8.04
CA ARG A 12 -8.03 -20.73 9.06
C ARG A 12 -7.33 -19.42 9.37
N GLY A 13 -7.14 -19.17 10.66
CA GLY A 13 -6.28 -18.10 11.14
C GLY A 13 -4.80 -18.43 10.97
N VAL A 14 -3.96 -17.41 10.98
CA VAL A 14 -2.50 -17.53 10.99
C VAL A 14 -1.96 -17.16 12.37
N LYS A 15 -0.77 -17.65 12.70
CA LYS A 15 -0.12 -17.32 13.98
C LYS A 15 0.56 -15.96 13.91
N SER A 16 0.57 -15.27 15.04
CA SER A 16 1.32 -14.03 15.26
C SER A 16 2.27 -14.21 16.43
N TYR A 17 3.50 -13.76 16.29
CA TYR A 17 4.52 -13.77 17.35
C TYR A 17 4.95 -12.34 17.66
N ALA A 18 4.98 -11.99 18.95
CA ALA A 18 5.51 -10.72 19.46
C ALA A 18 6.90 -10.94 20.06
N HIS A 19 7.59 -9.85 20.43
CA HIS A 19 8.94 -9.88 21.00
C HIS A 19 9.97 -10.58 20.09
N VAL A 20 9.76 -10.49 18.77
CA VAL A 20 10.64 -11.13 17.80
C VAL A 20 11.88 -10.29 17.57
N VAL A 21 13.03 -10.95 17.59
CA VAL A 21 14.33 -10.37 17.27
C VAL A 21 14.74 -10.86 15.89
N PHE A 22 14.93 -9.91 14.97
CA PHE A 22 15.30 -10.17 13.58
C PHE A 22 16.82 -10.22 13.44
N SER A 23 17.35 -11.22 12.73
CA SER A 23 18.75 -11.20 12.32
C SER A 23 18.93 -10.23 11.16
N THR A 24 19.89 -9.32 11.30
CA THR A 24 20.42 -8.50 10.21
C THR A 24 21.78 -9.09 9.85
N GLY A 25 22.24 -8.96 8.60
CA GLY A 25 23.56 -9.47 8.20
C GLY A 25 24.74 -8.94 9.05
N SER A 26 24.50 -7.92 9.88
CA SER A 26 25.45 -7.29 10.80
C SER A 26 25.06 -7.41 12.29
N GLY A 27 24.06 -8.20 12.67
CA GLY A 27 23.61 -8.33 14.06
C GLY A 27 22.15 -8.73 14.21
N THR A 28 21.47 -8.15 15.21
CA THR A 28 20.04 -8.39 15.47
C THR A 28 19.31 -7.09 15.79
N THR A 29 18.01 -7.04 15.53
CA THR A 29 17.16 -5.86 15.80
C THR A 29 15.73 -6.25 16.14
N GLY A 30 15.08 -5.49 17.03
CA GLY A 30 13.62 -5.53 17.24
C GLY A 30 12.85 -4.53 16.37
N ALA A 31 13.55 -3.71 15.58
CA ALA A 31 12.96 -2.63 14.78
C ALA A 31 12.33 -3.12 13.46
N ASN A 32 11.48 -4.14 13.50
CA ASN A 32 10.74 -4.59 12.33
C ASN A 32 9.44 -5.33 12.66
N ALA A 33 8.58 -5.46 11.64
CA ALA A 33 7.50 -6.43 11.56
C ALA A 33 7.59 -7.14 10.21
N ALA A 34 7.05 -8.36 10.10
CA ALA A 34 7.05 -9.07 8.83
C ALA A 34 5.97 -10.15 8.76
N TRP A 35 5.51 -10.41 7.55
CA TRP A 35 5.00 -11.71 7.11
C TRP A 35 6.16 -12.62 6.69
N LEU A 36 6.25 -13.83 7.27
CA LEU A 36 7.27 -14.82 6.93
C LEU A 36 6.67 -15.95 6.07
N ASN A 37 7.48 -16.52 5.18
CA ASN A 37 7.14 -17.68 4.33
C ASN A 37 6.63 -18.92 5.09
N SER A 38 6.84 -18.99 6.41
CA SER A 38 6.21 -20.01 7.27
C SER A 38 4.73 -19.73 7.58
N HIS A 39 4.12 -18.76 6.89
CA HIS A 39 2.75 -18.29 7.03
C HIS A 39 2.42 -17.74 8.43
N VAL A 40 3.31 -16.90 8.95
CA VAL A 40 3.16 -16.27 10.27
C VAL A 40 3.49 -14.80 10.21
N MET A 41 2.84 -14.01 11.07
CA MET A 41 3.22 -12.63 11.32
C MET A 41 4.18 -12.56 12.50
N VAL A 42 5.18 -11.69 12.42
CA VAL A 42 6.15 -11.45 13.48
C VAL A 42 6.27 -9.97 13.74
N TYR A 43 6.37 -9.59 15.02
CA TYR A 43 6.46 -8.21 15.47
C TYR A 43 7.59 -8.07 16.48
N GLY A 44 8.50 -7.13 16.23
CA GLY A 44 9.56 -6.78 17.17
C GLY A 44 9.19 -5.60 18.07
N ASP A 45 9.93 -5.47 19.17
CA ASP A 45 9.70 -4.45 20.22
C ASP A 45 10.28 -3.07 19.89
N GLY A 46 10.84 -2.90 18.69
CA GLY A 46 11.67 -1.76 18.35
C GLY A 46 13.11 -1.92 18.86
N GLN A 47 13.93 -0.92 18.57
CA GLN A 47 15.32 -0.84 19.01
C GLN A 47 15.61 0.55 19.56
N PRO A 48 15.82 0.71 20.89
CA PRO A 48 16.19 1.98 21.50
C PRO A 48 17.40 2.61 20.81
N GLY A 49 17.37 3.93 20.62
CA GLY A 49 18.44 4.69 19.94
C GLY A 49 18.42 4.62 18.40
N THR A 50 17.42 3.98 17.80
CA THR A 50 17.20 3.95 16.34
C THR A 50 15.99 4.77 15.93
N SER A 51 15.69 4.80 14.63
CA SER A 51 14.47 5.43 14.09
C SER A 51 13.18 4.73 14.51
N LEU A 52 13.23 3.47 14.97
CA LEU A 52 12.07 2.70 15.42
C LEU A 52 12.29 2.15 16.84
N PRO A 53 12.23 3.00 17.87
CA PRO A 53 12.54 2.61 19.24
C PRO A 53 11.39 1.93 20.00
N LYS A 54 10.22 1.78 19.39
CA LYS A 54 8.99 1.26 20.00
C LYS A 54 8.50 0.01 19.28
N PRO A 55 7.62 -0.81 19.90
CA PRO A 55 7.02 -1.96 19.26
C PRO A 55 6.46 -1.62 17.88
N VAL A 56 6.87 -2.38 16.88
CA VAL A 56 6.51 -2.17 15.48
C VAL A 56 5.17 -2.85 15.21
N VAL A 57 4.14 -2.39 15.91
CA VAL A 57 2.77 -2.92 15.78
C VAL A 57 1.74 -1.81 15.96
N SER A 58 0.81 -1.76 15.02
CA SER A 58 -0.38 -0.92 15.01
C SER A 58 -1.41 -1.56 14.09
N VAL A 59 -2.65 -1.04 14.06
CA VAL A 59 -3.73 -1.66 13.27
C VAL A 59 -3.38 -1.70 11.78
N ASP A 60 -2.80 -0.62 11.25
CA ASP A 60 -2.32 -0.55 9.87
C ASP A 60 -1.12 -1.46 9.62
N VAL A 61 -0.14 -1.54 10.52
CA VAL A 61 1.02 -2.45 10.38
C VAL A 61 0.58 -3.92 10.42
N ALA A 62 -0.29 -4.30 11.35
CA ALA A 62 -0.82 -5.66 11.38
C ALA A 62 -1.66 -5.98 10.13
N GLY A 63 -2.46 -5.03 9.66
CA GLY A 63 -3.19 -5.15 8.40
C GLY A 63 -2.28 -5.26 7.18
N HIS A 64 -1.14 -4.55 7.20
CA HIS A 64 -0.08 -4.62 6.18
C HIS A 64 0.55 -6.02 6.14
N GLU A 65 1.00 -6.56 7.29
CA GLU A 65 1.58 -7.91 7.33
C GLU A 65 0.58 -9.00 6.89
N MET A 66 -0.69 -8.91 7.31
CA MET A 66 -1.72 -9.84 6.83
C MET A 66 -1.93 -9.77 5.32
N SER A 67 -1.74 -8.58 4.73
CA SER A 67 -1.99 -8.33 3.31
C SER A 67 -0.86 -8.86 2.42
N HIS A 68 0.36 -8.99 2.94
CA HIS A 68 1.39 -9.80 2.29
C HIS A 68 0.94 -11.25 2.13
N GLY A 69 0.38 -11.85 3.17
CA GLY A 69 -0.17 -13.21 3.08
C GLY A 69 -1.31 -13.32 2.07
N VAL A 70 -2.19 -12.31 1.98
CA VAL A 70 -3.25 -12.29 0.94
C VAL A 70 -2.64 -12.17 -0.46
N THR A 71 -1.58 -11.38 -0.61
CA THR A 71 -0.84 -11.23 -1.87
C THR A 71 -0.19 -12.54 -2.29
N GLU A 72 0.51 -13.22 -1.37
CA GLU A 72 1.08 -14.57 -1.57
C GLU A 72 0.00 -15.57 -2.01
N ALA A 73 -1.15 -15.59 -1.33
CA ALA A 73 -2.25 -16.51 -1.61
C ALA A 73 -3.06 -16.19 -2.89
N THR A 74 -2.71 -15.13 -3.63
CA THR A 74 -3.45 -14.68 -4.81
C THR A 74 -2.52 -14.34 -5.98
N ALA A 75 -2.15 -13.07 -6.15
CA ALA A 75 -1.31 -12.62 -7.25
C ALA A 75 0.14 -13.15 -7.16
N ASN A 76 0.59 -13.49 -5.95
CA ASN A 76 1.94 -13.90 -5.62
C ASN A 76 3.01 -12.94 -6.17
N LEU A 77 2.78 -11.63 -6.02
CA LEU A 77 3.65 -10.57 -6.54
C LEU A 77 5.08 -10.74 -6.05
N ASN A 78 6.04 -10.82 -6.97
CA ASN A 78 7.46 -10.87 -6.63
C ASN A 78 7.87 -9.64 -5.82
N TYR A 79 8.78 -9.83 -4.86
CA TYR A 79 9.27 -8.75 -4.00
C TYR A 79 10.43 -7.97 -4.64
N SER A 80 10.31 -7.62 -5.92
CA SER A 80 11.33 -6.88 -6.67
C SER A 80 10.74 -6.14 -7.88
N GLY A 81 11.42 -5.09 -8.33
CA GLY A 81 10.96 -4.25 -9.44
C GLY A 81 9.55 -3.69 -9.21
N ASP A 82 8.78 -3.54 -10.29
CA ASP A 82 7.39 -3.05 -10.20
C ASP A 82 6.50 -3.95 -9.33
N ALA A 83 6.67 -5.27 -9.45
CA ALA A 83 5.89 -6.23 -8.67
C ALA A 83 6.13 -6.03 -7.16
N GLY A 84 7.37 -5.70 -6.77
CA GLY A 84 7.71 -5.40 -5.38
C GLY A 84 7.01 -4.14 -4.88
N GLY A 85 7.04 -3.07 -5.65
CA GLY A 85 6.29 -1.85 -5.32
C GLY A 85 4.78 -2.09 -5.24
N LEU A 86 4.22 -2.92 -6.12
CA LEU A 86 2.81 -3.34 -6.05
C LEU A 86 2.50 -4.22 -4.82
N ASN A 87 3.42 -5.09 -4.42
CA ASN A 87 3.28 -5.93 -3.23
C ASN A 87 3.20 -5.05 -1.97
N GLU A 88 4.19 -4.17 -1.79
CA GLU A 88 4.25 -3.23 -0.66
C GLU A 88 3.06 -2.25 -0.64
N SER A 89 2.72 -1.65 -1.78
CA SER A 89 1.57 -0.73 -1.83
C SER A 89 0.25 -1.45 -1.59
N THR A 90 0.10 -2.70 -2.02
CA THR A 90 -1.08 -3.51 -1.70
C THR A 90 -1.22 -3.70 -0.20
N SER A 91 -0.11 -3.97 0.51
CA SER A 91 -0.12 -4.10 1.96
C SER A 91 -0.46 -2.79 2.67
N ASP A 92 0.08 -1.66 2.23
CA ASP A 92 -0.28 -0.33 2.74
C ASP A 92 -1.76 0.03 2.48
N ILE A 93 -2.29 -0.29 1.30
CA ILE A 93 -3.68 -0.04 0.91
C ILE A 93 -4.62 -0.80 1.85
N PHE A 94 -4.43 -2.10 2.01
CA PHE A 94 -5.32 -2.90 2.85
C PHE A 94 -5.10 -2.64 4.33
N GLY A 95 -3.87 -2.39 4.79
CA GLY A 95 -3.60 -1.93 6.16
C GLY A 95 -4.35 -0.64 6.48
N THR A 96 -4.34 0.33 5.57
CA THR A 96 -5.10 1.57 5.70
C THR A 96 -6.60 1.33 5.71
N LEU A 97 -7.13 0.50 4.81
CA LEU A 97 -8.55 0.16 4.78
C LEU A 97 -9.01 -0.58 6.03
N VAL A 98 -8.18 -1.48 6.58
CA VAL A 98 -8.44 -2.16 7.87
C VAL A 98 -8.49 -1.15 9.00
N LYS A 99 -7.58 -0.17 9.03
CA LYS A 99 -7.58 0.90 10.03
C LYS A 99 -8.86 1.75 9.96
N TYR A 100 -9.29 2.14 8.76
CA TYR A 100 -10.58 2.84 8.58
C TYR A 100 -11.76 1.97 9.00
N TYR A 101 -11.74 0.67 8.67
CA TYR A 101 -12.81 -0.26 9.04
C TYR A 101 -12.90 -0.49 10.55
N ALA A 102 -11.77 -0.60 11.24
CA ALA A 102 -11.72 -0.76 12.69
C ALA A 102 -12.33 0.42 13.43
N ASN A 103 -12.34 1.61 12.81
CA ASN A 103 -12.96 2.84 13.31
C ASN A 103 -12.63 3.10 14.80
N ASN A 104 -11.38 2.86 15.18
CA ASN A 104 -10.92 3.02 16.54
C ASN A 104 -10.77 4.52 16.85
N PRO A 105 -11.53 5.10 17.80
CA PRO A 105 -11.44 6.53 18.10
C PRO A 105 -10.08 6.95 18.63
N ASN A 106 -9.31 6.02 19.21
CA ASN A 106 -7.96 6.32 19.68
C ASN A 106 -6.96 6.32 18.52
N ASP A 107 -7.17 5.51 17.48
CA ASP A 107 -6.32 5.42 16.29
C ASP A 107 -7.13 5.64 15.00
N PRO A 108 -7.65 6.86 14.77
CA PRO A 108 -8.54 7.11 13.63
C PRO A 108 -7.87 6.79 12.29
N GLY A 109 -8.66 6.31 11.35
CA GLY A 109 -8.22 6.02 9.99
C GLY A 109 -7.60 7.23 9.31
N ASN A 110 -6.42 7.02 8.73
CA ASN A 110 -5.66 8.01 7.98
C ASN A 110 -4.74 7.32 6.97
N TYR A 111 -4.13 8.09 6.08
CA TYR A 111 -3.24 7.62 5.01
C TYR A 111 -1.75 7.70 5.38
N VAL A 112 -1.44 7.59 6.67
CA VAL A 112 -0.08 7.65 7.21
C VAL A 112 0.23 6.32 7.91
N ILE A 113 1.01 5.48 7.23
CA ILE A 113 1.34 4.13 7.67
C ILE A 113 2.24 4.20 8.91
N GLY A 114 1.88 3.47 9.96
CA GLY A 114 2.72 3.36 11.16
C GLY A 114 2.79 4.65 11.98
N ALA A 115 1.81 5.56 11.86
CA ALA A 115 1.75 6.80 12.65
C ALA A 115 1.73 6.57 14.18
N ARG A 116 1.36 5.37 14.62
CA ARG A 116 1.41 4.93 16.03
C ARG A 116 2.77 4.37 16.45
N VAL A 117 3.57 3.91 15.49
CA VAL A 117 4.90 3.33 15.73
C VAL A 117 5.94 4.45 15.84
N VAL A 118 5.90 5.40 14.90
CA VAL A 118 6.87 6.51 14.83
C VAL A 118 6.18 7.84 14.54
N SER A 119 6.71 8.92 15.12
CA SER A 119 6.22 10.28 14.86
C SER A 119 6.34 10.62 13.38
N GLY A 120 5.27 11.14 12.77
CA GLY A 120 5.20 11.41 11.33
C GLY A 120 4.91 10.20 10.45
N GLY A 121 4.94 8.99 11.01
CA GLY A 121 4.72 7.73 10.30
C GLY A 121 5.91 7.26 9.47
N LEU A 122 5.81 6.02 8.99
CA LEU A 122 6.77 5.38 8.10
C LEU A 122 6.63 5.90 6.67
N ARG A 123 5.39 6.01 6.19
CA ARG A 123 5.06 6.40 4.82
C ARG A 123 3.76 7.21 4.80
N LYS A 124 3.72 8.26 3.96
CA LYS A 124 2.51 9.03 3.64
C LYS A 124 2.03 8.62 2.26
N MET A 125 0.89 7.92 2.18
CA MET A 125 0.46 7.35 0.90
C MET A 125 0.26 8.40 -0.20
N TYR A 126 -0.15 9.61 0.16
CA TYR A 126 -0.39 10.72 -0.77
C TYR A 126 0.89 11.41 -1.28
N LYS A 127 2.00 11.35 -0.53
CA LYS A 127 3.25 12.09 -0.82
C LYS A 127 4.45 11.42 -0.14
N GLN A 128 4.77 10.20 -0.56
CA GLN A 128 5.79 9.38 0.11
C GLN A 128 7.22 9.93 -0.08
N ASP A 129 7.47 10.56 -1.22
CA ASP A 129 8.72 11.25 -1.58
C ASP A 129 9.09 12.44 -0.67
N LEU A 130 8.31 12.75 0.37
CA LEU A 130 8.73 13.65 1.45
C LEU A 130 9.92 13.10 2.26
N ASP A 131 10.15 11.80 2.22
CA ASP A 131 11.33 11.17 2.84
C ASP A 131 12.64 11.39 2.04
N GLY A 132 12.55 12.03 0.86
CA GLY A 132 13.68 12.29 -0.04
C GLY A 132 14.23 11.06 -0.78
N ARG A 133 13.55 9.90 -0.70
CA ARG A 133 14.04 8.63 -1.25
C ARG A 133 12.97 7.84 -2.01
N SER A 134 11.72 7.92 -1.57
CA SER A 134 10.58 7.21 -2.15
C SER A 134 10.14 7.81 -3.48
N PHE A 135 9.50 6.98 -4.29
CA PHE A 135 8.92 7.38 -5.56
C PHE A 135 7.45 7.72 -5.37
N SER A 136 7.05 8.83 -5.94
CA SER A 136 5.67 9.33 -5.92
C SER A 136 5.08 9.43 -7.33
N CYS A 137 5.94 9.30 -8.35
CA CYS A 137 5.59 9.27 -9.76
C CYS A 137 6.29 8.07 -10.39
N TYR A 138 5.62 7.38 -11.30
CA TYR A 138 6.18 6.24 -12.00
C TYR A 138 7.25 6.72 -13.01
N PRO A 139 8.49 6.21 -12.94
CA PRO A 139 9.54 6.61 -13.85
C PRO A 139 9.39 5.96 -15.22
N SER A 140 9.92 6.62 -16.25
CA SER A 140 10.08 5.99 -17.57
C SER A 140 10.96 4.73 -17.44
N GLY A 141 10.53 3.62 -18.03
CA GLY A 141 11.21 2.33 -17.96
C GLY A 141 10.91 1.48 -16.73
N GLY A 142 10.15 2.01 -15.75
CA GLY A 142 9.74 1.28 -14.56
C GLY A 142 10.86 0.98 -13.57
N PHE A 143 10.61 0.03 -12.67
CA PHE A 143 11.52 -0.33 -11.60
C PHE A 143 12.23 -1.67 -11.89
N SER A 144 13.57 -1.62 -11.95
CA SER A 144 14.45 -2.79 -12.03
C SER A 144 14.96 -3.26 -10.66
N TRP A 145 15.07 -4.58 -10.48
CA TRP A 145 15.69 -5.23 -9.32
C TRP A 145 17.19 -4.90 -9.16
N SER A 146 17.88 -4.57 -10.24
CA SER A 146 19.32 -4.29 -10.23
C SER A 146 19.67 -2.91 -9.66
N ASN A 147 18.67 -2.03 -9.49
CA ASN A 147 18.89 -0.71 -8.91
C ASN A 147 18.53 -0.74 -7.42
N PRO A 148 19.49 -0.55 -6.50
CA PRO A 148 19.23 -0.57 -5.06
C PRO A 148 18.33 0.58 -4.59
N ARG A 149 18.10 1.62 -5.40
CA ARG A 149 17.09 2.64 -5.10
C ARG A 149 15.67 2.14 -5.32
N HIS A 150 15.48 1.06 -6.07
CA HIS A 150 14.18 0.46 -6.35
C HIS A 150 13.80 -0.60 -5.31
N ASP A 151 14.06 -0.26 -4.05
CA ASP A 151 13.52 -1.01 -2.92
C ASP A 151 11.97 -0.99 -2.99
N PRO A 152 11.29 -2.13 -2.79
CA PRO A 152 9.83 -2.22 -2.76
C PRO A 152 9.18 -1.13 -1.87
N HIS A 153 9.75 -0.84 -0.70
CA HIS A 153 9.19 0.14 0.24
C HIS A 153 9.27 1.58 -0.28
N PHE A 154 10.19 1.88 -1.21
CA PHE A 154 10.32 3.19 -1.85
C PHE A 154 9.48 3.28 -3.12
N THR A 155 9.45 2.21 -3.90
CA THR A 155 8.72 2.13 -5.18
C THR A 155 7.22 1.99 -4.99
N SER A 156 6.76 1.53 -3.81
CA SER A 156 5.36 1.46 -3.41
C SER A 156 4.65 2.81 -3.38
N GLY A 157 5.38 3.92 -3.25
CA GLY A 157 4.78 5.25 -3.21
C GLY A 157 3.95 5.59 -4.45
N VAL A 158 4.23 4.97 -5.61
CA VAL A 158 3.40 5.09 -6.83
C VAL A 158 2.02 4.45 -6.62
N GLY A 159 1.96 3.20 -6.14
CA GLY A 159 0.72 2.49 -5.86
C GLY A 159 -0.06 3.11 -4.71
N ASN A 160 0.65 3.56 -3.67
CA ASN A 160 0.08 4.26 -2.52
C ASN A 160 -0.61 5.56 -2.95
N ARG A 161 0.06 6.38 -3.77
CA ARG A 161 -0.52 7.63 -4.27
C ARG A 161 -1.69 7.36 -5.21
N LEU A 162 -1.58 6.37 -6.08
CA LEU A 162 -2.67 5.94 -6.95
C LEU A 162 -3.93 5.66 -6.11
N PHE A 163 -3.80 4.83 -5.07
CA PHE A 163 -4.95 4.47 -4.25
C PHE A 163 -5.53 5.66 -3.50
N TYR A 164 -4.67 6.53 -2.95
CA TYR A 164 -5.12 7.77 -2.30
C TYR A 164 -5.93 8.64 -3.26
N LEU A 165 -5.40 8.89 -4.45
CA LEU A 165 -6.07 9.70 -5.48
C LEU A 165 -7.37 9.05 -5.96
N LEU A 166 -7.40 7.73 -6.11
CA LEU A 166 -8.62 7.02 -6.47
C LEU A 166 -9.69 7.14 -5.37
N ALA A 167 -9.30 7.03 -4.10
CA ALA A 167 -10.25 7.08 -2.98
C ALA A 167 -10.74 8.51 -2.69
N GLU A 168 -9.83 9.48 -2.61
CA GLU A 168 -10.09 10.83 -2.09
C GLU A 168 -10.05 11.94 -3.15
N GLY A 169 -9.50 11.63 -4.34
CA GLY A 169 -9.12 12.65 -5.32
C GLY A 169 -7.85 13.41 -4.91
N PRO A 170 -7.45 14.43 -5.69
CA PRO A 170 -6.34 15.33 -5.41
C PRO A 170 -6.73 16.32 -4.30
N THR A 171 -7.02 15.80 -3.11
CA THR A 171 -7.37 16.56 -1.91
C THR A 171 -6.19 16.51 -0.96
N VAL A 172 -5.81 17.62 -0.35
CA VAL A 172 -4.76 17.61 0.70
C VAL A 172 -5.41 17.20 2.02
N PRO A 173 -4.88 16.19 2.74
CA PRO A 173 -5.39 15.84 4.06
C PRO A 173 -5.40 17.05 4.98
N SER A 174 -6.46 17.24 5.78
CA SER A 174 -6.58 18.39 6.69
C SER A 174 -5.47 18.47 7.74
N THR A 175 -4.81 17.34 8.01
CA THR A 175 -3.67 17.24 8.93
C THR A 175 -2.34 17.65 8.31
N ASP A 176 -2.29 17.90 7.00
CA ASP A 176 -1.07 18.29 6.28
C ASP A 176 -1.21 19.72 5.75
N THR A 177 -0.61 20.69 6.45
CA THR A 177 -0.72 22.12 6.14
C THR A 177 0.34 22.62 5.17
N GLY A 178 1.32 21.78 4.81
CA GLY A 178 2.46 22.15 3.98
C GLY A 178 2.33 21.77 2.50
N LEU A 179 1.25 21.10 2.11
CA LEU A 179 1.05 20.59 0.75
C LEU A 179 -0.07 21.31 0.01
N THR A 180 0.07 21.31 -1.31
CA THR A 180 -0.93 21.78 -2.28
C THR A 180 -1.45 20.60 -3.10
N LYS A 181 -2.64 20.75 -3.70
CA LYS A 181 -3.21 19.72 -4.59
C LYS A 181 -2.28 19.37 -5.75
N ALA A 182 -1.58 20.37 -6.29
CA ALA A 182 -0.66 20.19 -7.42
C ALA A 182 0.52 19.29 -7.07
N GLN A 183 0.97 19.27 -5.81
CA GLN A 183 2.06 18.41 -5.35
C GLN A 183 1.65 16.94 -5.17
N LEU A 184 0.35 16.62 -5.24
CA LEU A 184 -0.17 15.26 -5.11
C LEU A 184 -0.26 14.52 -6.44
N VAL A 185 -0.04 15.20 -7.57
CA VAL A 185 -0.17 14.63 -8.92
C VAL A 185 1.08 14.92 -9.75
N CYS A 186 1.40 14.01 -10.66
CA CYS A 186 2.60 14.05 -11.50
C CYS A 186 2.36 14.73 -12.85
N ASN A 187 1.09 14.87 -13.27
CA ASN A 187 0.67 15.38 -14.56
C ASN A 187 -0.05 16.74 -14.49
N GLY A 188 -0.16 17.33 -13.31
CA GLY A 188 -0.87 18.60 -13.07
C GLY A 188 -2.41 18.51 -13.02
N ASP A 189 -3.02 17.35 -13.30
CA ASP A 189 -4.48 17.20 -13.25
C ASP A 189 -4.98 17.11 -11.81
N THR A 190 -5.54 18.21 -11.31
CA THR A 190 -6.14 18.30 -9.96
C THR A 190 -7.66 18.40 -9.99
N THR A 191 -8.28 18.10 -11.13
CA THR A 191 -9.69 18.44 -11.40
C THR A 191 -10.68 17.30 -11.20
N PHE A 192 -10.21 16.11 -10.80
CA PHE A 192 -11.06 14.95 -10.59
C PHE A 192 -11.46 14.77 -9.12
N SER A 193 -12.48 13.95 -8.89
CA SER A 193 -12.90 13.52 -7.55
C SER A 193 -12.62 12.03 -7.38
N GLY A 194 -12.34 11.62 -6.15
CA GLY A 194 -12.23 10.22 -5.80
C GLY A 194 -13.58 9.49 -5.82
N VAL A 195 -13.53 8.16 -5.92
CA VAL A 195 -14.71 7.28 -5.89
C VAL A 195 -15.12 6.86 -4.47
N GLY A 196 -14.35 7.27 -3.46
CA GLY A 196 -14.50 6.85 -2.08
C GLY A 196 -13.79 5.53 -1.76
N ARG A 197 -13.34 5.39 -0.51
CA ARG A 197 -12.56 4.25 0.01
C ARG A 197 -13.19 2.89 -0.24
N GLU A 198 -14.52 2.77 -0.08
CA GLU A 198 -15.20 1.49 -0.24
C GLU A 198 -15.11 0.99 -1.70
N LYS A 199 -15.42 1.86 -2.67
CA LYS A 199 -15.34 1.49 -4.09
C LYS A 199 -13.90 1.26 -4.50
N ALA A 200 -12.97 2.13 -4.10
CA ALA A 200 -11.54 1.99 -4.36
C ALA A 200 -11.00 0.65 -3.83
N GLY A 201 -11.35 0.29 -2.59
CA GLY A 201 -10.97 -0.99 -1.98
C GLY A 201 -11.53 -2.21 -2.72
N LYS A 202 -12.79 -2.17 -3.15
CA LYS A 202 -13.40 -3.23 -3.97
C LYS A 202 -12.68 -3.40 -5.32
N ILE A 203 -12.36 -2.29 -5.99
CA ILE A 203 -11.60 -2.29 -7.25
C ILE A 203 -10.22 -2.89 -7.04
N TRP A 204 -9.46 -2.42 -6.04
CA TRP A 204 -8.10 -2.91 -5.78
C TRP A 204 -8.08 -4.39 -5.38
N TYR A 205 -9.04 -4.83 -4.56
CA TYR A 205 -9.16 -6.24 -4.19
C TYR A 205 -9.43 -7.14 -5.39
N ARG A 206 -10.34 -6.74 -6.29
CA ARG A 206 -10.56 -7.49 -7.52
C ARG A 206 -9.35 -7.45 -8.45
N THR A 207 -8.66 -6.31 -8.54
CA THR A 207 -7.41 -6.16 -9.30
C THR A 207 -6.40 -7.21 -8.84
N LEU A 208 -6.11 -7.24 -7.54
CA LEU A 208 -5.16 -8.18 -6.94
C LEU A 208 -5.57 -9.64 -7.17
N THR A 209 -6.82 -9.98 -6.88
CA THR A 209 -7.24 -11.39 -6.76
C THR A 209 -7.66 -12.06 -8.07
N VAL A 210 -7.96 -11.27 -9.11
CA VAL A 210 -8.45 -11.80 -10.40
C VAL A 210 -7.46 -11.57 -11.54
N TYR A 211 -6.70 -10.47 -11.50
CA TYR A 211 -5.99 -10.00 -12.69
C TYR A 211 -4.47 -9.95 -12.54
N LEU A 212 -3.96 -9.67 -11.34
CA LEU A 212 -2.51 -9.62 -11.13
C LEU A 212 -1.93 -11.03 -11.01
N ASN A 213 -0.68 -11.15 -11.46
CA ASN A 213 0.19 -12.30 -11.27
C ASN A 213 1.58 -11.85 -10.78
N ALA A 214 2.46 -12.82 -10.51
CA ALA A 214 3.76 -12.61 -9.88
C ALA A 214 4.67 -11.56 -10.54
N ASN A 215 4.54 -11.36 -11.86
CA ASN A 215 5.37 -10.46 -12.65
C ASN A 215 4.63 -9.19 -13.09
N SER A 216 3.54 -8.84 -12.41
CA SER A 216 2.75 -7.67 -12.80
C SER A 216 3.54 -6.39 -12.62
N SER A 217 3.52 -5.55 -13.66
CA SER A 217 4.08 -4.20 -13.63
C SER A 217 3.04 -3.15 -13.24
N TYR A 218 3.45 -1.91 -12.95
CA TYR A 218 2.51 -0.82 -12.73
C TYR A 218 1.57 -0.58 -13.94
N PRO A 219 2.06 -0.62 -15.20
CA PRO A 219 1.18 -0.66 -16.38
C PRO A 219 0.22 -1.85 -16.43
N ASN A 220 0.62 -3.03 -15.95
CA ASN A 220 -0.30 -4.18 -15.83
C ASN A 220 -1.40 -3.89 -14.81
N ALA A 221 -1.05 -3.32 -13.66
CA ALA A 221 -2.00 -2.93 -12.62
C ALA A 221 -2.98 -1.84 -13.09
N ARG A 222 -2.55 -0.90 -13.94
CA ARG A 222 -3.44 0.06 -14.61
C ARG A 222 -4.51 -0.65 -15.42
N ARG A 223 -4.13 -1.50 -16.38
CA ARG A 223 -5.09 -2.23 -17.21
C ARG A 223 -6.02 -3.11 -16.38
N ALA A 224 -5.44 -3.84 -15.41
CA ALA A 224 -6.16 -4.73 -14.52
C ALA A 224 -7.22 -4.01 -13.66
N SER A 225 -6.88 -2.84 -13.12
CA SER A 225 -7.82 -2.10 -12.25
C SER A 225 -8.90 -1.36 -13.03
N ILE A 226 -8.63 -0.91 -14.26
CA ILE A 226 -9.67 -0.43 -15.18
C ILE A 226 -10.64 -1.57 -15.49
N GLN A 227 -10.13 -2.76 -15.80
CA GLN A 227 -10.98 -3.93 -16.03
C GLN A 227 -11.77 -4.33 -14.78
N ALA A 228 -11.15 -4.31 -13.60
CA ALA A 228 -11.84 -4.57 -12.35
C ALA A 228 -12.97 -3.56 -12.09
N ALA A 229 -12.77 -2.29 -12.41
CA ALA A 229 -13.81 -1.27 -12.32
C ALA A 229 -14.93 -1.51 -13.34
N ASN A 230 -14.58 -1.88 -14.58
CA ASN A 230 -15.56 -2.23 -15.61
C ASN A 230 -16.45 -3.42 -15.19
N ASP A 231 -15.87 -4.45 -14.58
CA ASP A 231 -16.63 -5.61 -14.11
C ASP A 231 -17.60 -5.26 -12.98
N LEU A 232 -17.18 -4.36 -12.08
CA LEU A 232 -17.93 -4.00 -10.88
C LEU A 232 -19.01 -2.94 -11.14
N TYR A 233 -18.76 -2.01 -12.08
CA TYR A 233 -19.56 -0.81 -12.26
C TYR A 233 -19.96 -0.52 -13.72
N GLY A 234 -19.50 -1.34 -14.67
CA GLY A 234 -19.77 -1.19 -16.10
C GLY A 234 -18.66 -0.45 -16.86
N ALA A 235 -18.54 -0.76 -18.16
CA ALA A 235 -17.62 -0.05 -19.03
C ALA A 235 -18.00 1.44 -19.13
N ASN A 236 -16.99 2.32 -19.16
CA ASN A 236 -17.15 3.78 -19.18
C ASN A 236 -17.89 4.36 -17.96
N SER A 237 -17.95 3.63 -16.84
CA SER A 237 -18.50 4.17 -15.59
C SER A 237 -17.59 5.28 -15.02
N ALA A 238 -18.15 6.10 -14.13
CA ALA A 238 -17.38 7.12 -13.42
C ALA A 238 -16.18 6.51 -12.66
N GLU A 239 -16.34 5.30 -12.11
CA GLU A 239 -15.26 4.58 -11.44
C GLU A 239 -14.15 4.15 -12.39
N SER A 240 -14.50 3.60 -13.56
CA SER A 240 -13.52 3.20 -14.57
C SER A 240 -12.73 4.42 -15.08
N THR A 241 -13.42 5.54 -15.33
CA THR A 241 -12.78 6.81 -15.67
C THR A 241 -11.89 7.32 -14.54
N ALA A 242 -12.33 7.25 -13.28
CA ALA A 242 -11.55 7.71 -12.13
C ALA A 242 -10.28 6.86 -11.92
N VAL A 243 -10.34 5.53 -12.13
CA VAL A 243 -9.16 4.66 -12.11
C VAL A 243 -8.16 5.09 -13.17
N ALA A 244 -8.60 5.29 -14.41
CA ALA A 244 -7.73 5.72 -15.50
C ALA A 244 -7.08 7.09 -15.20
N ARG A 245 -7.84 8.04 -14.65
CA ARG A 245 -7.32 9.36 -14.27
C ARG A 245 -6.33 9.29 -13.10
N ALA A 246 -6.62 8.51 -12.06
CA ALA A 246 -5.72 8.36 -10.92
C ALA A 246 -4.37 7.74 -11.33
N TRP A 247 -4.38 6.75 -12.24
CA TRP A 247 -3.14 6.19 -12.79
C TRP A 247 -2.34 7.20 -13.61
N SER A 248 -3.02 7.98 -14.45
CA SER A 248 -2.37 9.05 -15.22
C SER A 248 -1.79 10.13 -14.30
N ALA A 249 -2.46 10.42 -13.18
CA ALA A 249 -1.99 11.34 -12.16
C ALA A 249 -0.75 10.85 -11.40
N VAL A 250 -0.41 9.55 -11.44
CA VAL A 250 0.87 9.02 -10.94
C VAL A 250 1.88 8.70 -12.05
N GLY A 251 1.60 9.09 -13.29
CA GLY A 251 2.52 8.91 -14.42
C GLY A 251 2.46 7.53 -15.08
N VAL A 252 1.43 6.72 -14.82
CA VAL A 252 1.21 5.43 -15.50
C VAL A 252 0.10 5.61 -16.53
N ASN A 253 0.41 5.51 -17.82
CA ASN A 253 -0.52 5.71 -18.93
C ASN A 253 -0.73 4.45 -19.76
#